data_AF-A0A3D3T889-F1
#
_entry.id   AF-A0A3D3T889-F1
#
_cell.length_a   1.000
_cell.length_b   1.000
_cell.length_c   1.000
_cell.angle_alpha   90.00
_cell.angle_beta   90.00
_cell.angle_gamma   90.00
#
_symmetry.space_group_name_H-M   'P 1'
#
loop_
_entity.id
_entity.type
_entity.pdbx_description
1 polymer ?
#
loop_
_entity_poly.entity_id
_entity_poly.type
_entity_poly.pdbx_seq_one_letter_code
_entity_poly.pdbx_strand_id
1 'polypeptide(L)'
;MAECITDSQDEQNMDDLLRDADQVHIPIFQRAYVWKKKQLEELLTDIEQVVSEVEDTQFLGAVVAYEKPRIGKISGRLKALAVVDGQQRLLTLHIFVMAIAQCMAAIDKEEAFEIVRAYLLLAPRKGMEVNTRVVPAFVDRSQFHAGTPTV
;
A
#
# COMPACT_ATOMS: atom_id res chain seq x y z
N MET A 1 -8.84 -6.34 -20.99
CA MET A 1 -9.09 -6.91 -19.64
C MET A 1 -7.96 -7.87 -19.41
N ALA A 2 -7.18 -7.69 -18.34
CA ALA A 2 -6.11 -8.63 -18.01
C ALA A 2 -6.73 -10.01 -17.78
N GLU A 3 -6.12 -11.05 -18.34
CA GLU A 3 -6.53 -12.43 -18.10
C GLU A 3 -6.22 -12.77 -16.63
N CYS A 4 -7.18 -13.33 -15.92
CA CYS A 4 -7.03 -13.65 -14.50
C CYS A 4 -5.91 -14.70 -14.35
N ILE A 5 -4.90 -14.42 -13.52
CA ILE A 5 -3.77 -15.34 -13.33
C ILE A 5 -4.20 -16.55 -12.47
N THR A 6 -5.17 -16.32 -11.57
CA THR A 6 -5.71 -17.30 -10.64
C THR A 6 -7.19 -17.57 -10.91
N ASP A 7 -7.73 -18.64 -10.33
CA ASP A 7 -9.16 -18.97 -10.31
C ASP A 7 -9.93 -18.23 -9.19
N SER A 8 -9.26 -17.32 -8.47
CA SER A 8 -9.85 -16.57 -7.36
C SER A 8 -10.77 -15.46 -7.86
N GLN A 9 -11.99 -15.38 -7.32
CA GLN A 9 -12.91 -14.28 -7.60
C GLN A 9 -12.50 -12.96 -6.94
N ASP A 10 -11.57 -13.00 -5.98
CA ASP A 10 -11.03 -11.85 -5.27
C ASP A 10 -9.65 -11.42 -5.82
N GLU A 11 -9.28 -11.84 -7.03
CA GLU A 11 -8.07 -11.36 -7.69
C GLU A 11 -8.17 -9.86 -7.99
N GLN A 12 -7.18 -9.10 -7.52
CA GLN A 12 -7.12 -7.65 -7.71
C GLN A 12 -5.69 -7.23 -8.02
N ASN A 13 -5.54 -6.25 -8.93
CA ASN A 13 -4.27 -5.55 -9.08
C ASN A 13 -4.09 -4.53 -7.94
N MET A 14 -2.88 -3.96 -7.85
CA MET A 14 -2.55 -3.01 -6.78
C MET A 14 -3.41 -1.73 -6.81
N ASP A 15 -3.75 -1.22 -8.00
CA ASP A 15 -4.55 -0.01 -8.13
C ASP A 15 -5.98 -0.25 -7.61
N ASP A 16 -6.59 -1.37 -7.99
CA ASP A 16 -7.92 -1.77 -7.51
C ASP A 16 -7.92 -2.00 -6.00
N LEU A 17 -6.93 -2.72 -5.45
CA LEU A 17 -6.79 -2.95 -4.01
C LEU A 17 -6.73 -1.62 -3.22
N LEU A 18 -5.94 -0.66 -3.70
CA LEU A 18 -5.75 0.64 -3.05
C LEU A 18 -6.94 1.59 -3.25
N ARG A 19 -7.75 1.39 -4.30
CA ARG A 19 -9.01 2.13 -4.50
C ARG A 19 -10.15 1.57 -3.67
N ASP A 20 -10.23 0.25 -3.57
CA ASP A 20 -11.29 -0.45 -2.84
C ASP A 20 -11.12 -0.39 -1.32
N ALA A 21 -9.88 -0.23 -0.85
CA ALA A 21 -9.56 0.00 0.55
C ALA A 21 -9.21 1.47 0.78
N ASP A 22 -10.02 2.17 1.56
CA ASP A 22 -9.65 3.51 2.02
C ASP A 22 -8.40 3.42 2.93
N GLN A 23 -8.34 2.46 3.85
CA GLN A 23 -7.16 2.24 4.69
C GLN A 23 -6.79 0.76 4.80
N VAL A 24 -5.49 0.49 4.78
CA VAL A 24 -4.89 -0.81 5.06
C VAL A 24 -4.14 -0.71 6.39
N HIS A 25 -4.64 -1.42 7.40
CA HIS A 25 -4.05 -1.47 8.73
C HIS A 25 -3.19 -2.71 8.89
N ILE A 26 -1.97 -2.50 9.35
CA ILE A 26 -1.09 -3.58 9.75
C ILE A 26 -1.23 -3.83 11.27
N PRO A 27 -1.52 -5.08 11.72
CA PRO A 27 -1.78 -5.40 13.12
C PRO A 27 -0.60 -5.16 14.05
N ILE A 28 -0.90 -4.87 15.33
CA ILE A 28 0.11 -4.58 16.37
C ILE A 28 0.97 -5.81 16.70
N PHE A 29 0.43 -7.01 16.56
CA PHE A 29 1.12 -8.29 16.79
C PHE A 29 1.85 -8.81 15.54
N GLN A 30 2.06 -7.95 14.53
CA GLN A 30 2.85 -8.30 13.37
C GLN A 30 4.31 -8.62 13.76
N ARG A 31 4.91 -9.59 13.07
CA ARG A 31 6.37 -9.84 13.14
C ARG A 31 7.12 -8.66 12.53
N ALA A 32 8.24 -8.27 13.14
CA ALA A 32 9.14 -7.27 12.58
C ALA A 32 9.39 -7.50 11.08
N TYR A 33 9.54 -6.40 10.32
CA TYR A 33 9.90 -6.48 8.91
C TYR A 33 11.27 -7.17 8.78
N VAL A 34 11.30 -8.30 8.06
CA VAL A 34 12.52 -9.13 7.92
C VAL A 34 12.88 -9.43 6.47
N TRP A 35 12.20 -8.81 5.50
CA TRP A 35 12.65 -8.88 4.11
C TRP A 35 14.05 -8.29 4.02
N LYS A 36 14.93 -9.05 3.37
CA LYS A 36 16.33 -8.70 3.13
C LYS A 36 16.52 -8.52 1.64
N LYS A 37 17.77 -8.28 1.26
CA LYS A 37 18.18 -8.07 -0.13
C LYS A 37 17.61 -9.12 -1.09
N LYS A 38 17.63 -10.40 -0.73
CA LYS A 38 17.11 -11.49 -1.58
C LYS A 38 15.64 -11.30 -1.97
N GLN A 39 14.75 -11.03 -1.01
CA GLN A 39 13.33 -10.84 -1.29
C GLN A 39 13.07 -9.58 -2.12
N LEU A 40 13.89 -8.54 -1.92
CA LEU A 40 13.83 -7.31 -2.71
C LEU A 40 14.28 -7.56 -4.15
N GLU A 41 15.35 -8.34 -4.35
CA GLU A 41 15.84 -8.73 -5.68
C GLU A 41 14.81 -9.59 -6.44
N GLU A 42 14.14 -10.51 -5.75
CA GLU A 42 13.04 -11.30 -6.34
C GLU A 42 11.89 -10.39 -6.79
N LEU A 43 11.40 -9.50 -5.92
CA LEU A 43 10.34 -8.56 -6.28
C LEU A 43 10.73 -7.64 -7.45
N LEU A 44 11.98 -7.16 -7.47
CA LEU A 44 12.49 -6.33 -8.56
C LEU A 44 12.54 -7.10 -9.88
N THR A 45 12.96 -8.36 -9.85
CA THR A 45 12.99 -9.23 -11.03
C THR A 45 11.59 -9.40 -11.60
N ASP A 46 10.59 -9.65 -10.74
CA ASP A 46 9.18 -9.79 -11.17
C ASP A 46 8.68 -8.49 -11.84
N ILE A 47 9.01 -7.32 -11.25
CA ILE A 47 8.65 -6.01 -11.83
C ILE A 47 9.35 -5.81 -13.18
N GLU A 48 10.63 -6.14 -13.30
CA GLU A 48 11.40 -6.01 -14.54
C GLU A 48 10.83 -6.87 -15.66
N GLN A 49 10.36 -8.09 -15.36
CA GLN A 49 9.71 -8.95 -16.35
C GLN A 49 8.45 -8.32 -16.94
N VAL A 50 7.64 -7.65 -16.11
CA VAL A 50 6.44 -6.93 -16.58
C VAL A 50 6.81 -5.69 -17.38
N VAL A 51 7.77 -4.90 -16.89
CA VAL A 51 8.20 -3.65 -17.56
C VAL A 51 8.86 -3.93 -18.91
N SER A 52 9.56 -5.07 -19.05
CA SER A 52 10.20 -5.48 -20.30
C SER A 52 9.26 -6.24 -21.25
N GLU A 53 7.96 -6.32 -20.93
CA GLU A 53 6.95 -7.01 -21.74
C GLU A 53 7.26 -8.51 -21.96
N VAL A 54 8.05 -9.11 -21.07
CA VAL A 54 8.33 -10.56 -21.08
C VAL A 54 7.12 -11.32 -20.56
N GLU A 55 6.45 -10.76 -19.56
CA GLU A 55 5.23 -11.28 -18.94
C GLU A 55 4.21 -10.14 -18.83
N ASP A 56 2.96 -10.35 -19.23
CA ASP A 56 1.94 -9.28 -19.16
C ASP A 56 1.57 -8.94 -17.71
N THR A 57 1.65 -9.92 -16.81
CA THR A 57 1.28 -9.79 -15.41
C THR A 57 2.10 -10.74 -14.53
N GLN A 58 2.29 -10.39 -13.26
CA GLN A 58 2.98 -11.22 -12.27
C GLN A 58 2.12 -11.40 -11.02
N PHE A 59 1.99 -12.66 -10.57
CA PHE A 59 1.26 -12.96 -9.34
C PHE A 59 2.14 -12.70 -8.13
N LEU A 60 1.89 -11.57 -7.46
CA LEU A 60 2.66 -11.19 -6.28
C LEU A 60 2.32 -12.05 -5.05
N GLY A 61 1.24 -12.85 -5.08
CA GLY A 61 0.84 -13.73 -3.98
C GLY A 61 -0.41 -13.27 -3.23
N ALA A 62 -0.99 -14.16 -2.43
CA ALA A 62 -2.20 -13.89 -1.66
C ALA A 62 -1.98 -12.94 -0.47
N VAL A 63 -3.01 -12.15 -0.15
CA VAL A 63 -3.13 -11.33 1.06
C VAL A 63 -4.37 -11.79 1.82
N VAL A 64 -4.24 -12.05 3.12
CA VAL A 64 -5.38 -12.38 3.98
C VAL A 64 -5.72 -11.16 4.80
N ALA A 65 -6.94 -10.66 4.67
CA ALA A 65 -7.40 -9.48 5.40
C ALA A 65 -8.87 -9.59 5.77
N TYR A 66 -9.32 -8.75 6.71
CA TYR A 66 -10.74 -8.59 7.04
C TYR A 66 -11.12 -7.11 7.10
N GLU A 67 -12.36 -6.79 6.75
CA GLU A 67 -12.88 -5.43 6.91
C GLU A 67 -13.07 -5.11 8.40
N LYS A 68 -12.50 -4.00 8.84
CA LYS A 68 -12.67 -3.51 10.20
C LYS A 68 -14.08 -2.95 10.40
N PRO A 69 -14.65 -3.12 11.60
CA PRO A 69 -15.89 -2.46 11.96
C PRO A 69 -15.78 -0.95 11.79
N ARG A 70 -16.88 -0.31 11.35
CA ARG A 70 -16.93 1.13 11.12
C ARG A 70 -16.61 1.90 12.40
N ILE A 71 -15.73 2.88 12.27
CA ILE A 71 -15.42 3.82 13.34
C ILE A 71 -16.42 4.98 13.25
N GLY A 72 -17.42 4.99 14.13
CA GLY A 72 -18.51 5.99 14.11
C GLY A 72 -18.10 7.44 14.34
N LYS A 73 -16.81 7.71 14.60
CA LYS A 73 -16.26 9.08 14.78
C LYS A 73 -15.78 9.72 13.47
N ILE A 74 -15.57 8.93 12.41
CA ILE A 74 -15.06 9.44 11.11
C ILE A 74 -16.25 9.81 10.24
N SER A 75 -16.22 11.01 9.64
CA SER A 75 -17.24 11.43 8.68
C SER A 75 -17.12 10.63 7.37
N GLY A 76 -18.25 10.12 6.88
CA GLY A 76 -18.32 9.29 5.67
C GLY A 76 -18.16 7.80 5.93
N ARG A 77 -18.24 6.99 4.86
CA ARG A 77 -17.92 5.56 4.92
C ARG A 77 -16.43 5.39 4.63
N LEU A 78 -15.68 4.89 5.60
CA LEU A 78 -14.28 4.53 5.43
C LEU A 78 -14.16 3.00 5.49
N LYS A 79 -13.81 2.37 4.36
CA LYS A 79 -13.55 0.93 4.28
C LYS A 79 -12.10 0.67 4.69
N ALA A 80 -11.93 0.24 5.93
CA ALA A 80 -10.63 -0.11 6.49
C ALA A 80 -10.43 -1.62 6.45
N LEU A 81 -9.34 -2.10 5.87
CA LEU A 81 -8.90 -3.49 5.92
C LEU A 81 -7.85 -3.68 7.02
N ALA A 82 -7.93 -4.79 7.75
CA ALA A 82 -6.88 -5.24 8.66
C ALA A 82 -6.21 -6.49 8.08
N VAL A 83 -4.90 -6.42 7.84
CA VAL A 83 -4.14 -7.47 7.17
C VAL A 83 -3.69 -8.53 8.17
N VAL A 84 -4.14 -9.77 8.01
CA VAL A 84 -3.70 -10.92 8.83
C VAL A 84 -2.41 -11.52 8.26
N ASP A 85 -2.30 -11.65 6.94
CA ASP A 85 -1.13 -12.19 6.24
C ASP A 85 -0.84 -11.43 4.93
N GLY A 86 0.41 -11.47 4.45
CA GLY A 86 0.89 -10.67 3.30
C GLY A 86 1.40 -9.27 3.69
N GLN A 87 1.52 -9.00 5.00
CA GLN A 87 1.85 -7.68 5.53
C GLN A 87 3.20 -7.14 5.05
N GLN A 88 4.24 -7.97 4.99
CA GLN A 88 5.58 -7.54 4.56
C GLN A 88 5.61 -7.19 3.07
N ARG A 89 4.85 -7.92 2.25
CA ARG A 89 4.72 -7.65 0.82
C ARG A 89 4.02 -6.32 0.59
N LEU A 90 2.87 -6.09 1.23
CA LEU A 90 2.15 -4.82 1.14
C LEU A 90 2.98 -3.64 1.64
N LEU A 91 3.68 -3.81 2.77
CA LEU A 91 4.55 -2.76 3.29
C LEU A 91 5.71 -2.47 2.33
N THR A 92 6.30 -3.50 1.73
CA THR A 92 7.38 -3.33 0.74
C THR A 92 6.86 -2.58 -0.48
N LEU A 93 5.73 -2.98 -1.05
CA LEU A 93 5.11 -2.31 -2.20
C LEU A 93 4.77 -0.85 -1.89
N HIS A 94 4.30 -0.57 -0.67
CA HIS A 94 4.08 0.80 -0.21
C HIS A 94 5.39 1.62 -0.17
N ILE A 95 6.47 1.05 0.38
CA ILE A 95 7.80 1.69 0.40
C ILE A 95 8.31 1.93 -1.04
N PHE A 96 8.08 0.99 -1.96
CA PHE A 96 8.41 1.15 -3.37
C PHE A 96 7.70 2.36 -3.99
N VAL A 97 6.40 2.52 -3.76
CA VAL A 97 5.65 3.70 -4.24
C VAL A 97 6.19 4.99 -3.62
N MET A 98 6.55 4.99 -2.33
CA MET A 98 7.19 6.14 -1.69
C MET A 98 8.52 6.49 -2.35
N ALA A 99 9.36 5.49 -2.66
CA ALA A 99 10.64 5.69 -3.34
C ALA A 99 10.44 6.22 -4.76
N ILE A 100 9.46 5.71 -5.51
CA ILE A 100 9.10 6.20 -6.84
C ILE A 100 8.68 7.67 -6.77
N ALA A 101 7.79 8.03 -5.83
CA ALA A 101 7.38 9.42 -5.65
C ALA A 101 8.56 10.33 -5.28
N GLN A 102 9.47 9.87 -4.43
CA GLN A 102 10.66 10.63 -4.04
C GLN A 102 11.61 10.85 -5.22
N CYS A 103 11.86 9.82 -6.04
CA CYS A 103 12.65 9.94 -7.25
C CYS A 103 11.97 10.87 -8.27
N MET A 104 10.66 10.74 -8.46
CA MET A 104 9.90 11.59 -9.37
C MET A 104 9.95 13.06 -8.94
N ALA A 105 9.92 13.36 -7.63
CA ALA A 105 9.96 14.73 -7.13
C ALA A 105 11.25 15.49 -7.50
N ALA A 106 12.34 14.78 -7.84
CA ALA A 106 13.57 15.37 -8.34
C ALA A 106 13.48 15.78 -9.82
N ILE A 107 12.51 15.22 -10.57
CA ILE A 107 12.32 15.42 -12.01
C ILE A 107 11.08 16.31 -12.23
N ASP A 108 9.94 15.90 -11.69
CA ASP A 108 8.65 16.58 -11.79
C ASP A 108 7.91 16.48 -10.44
N LYS A 109 7.71 17.64 -9.81
CA LYS A 109 7.05 17.73 -8.50
C LYS A 109 5.54 17.53 -8.60
N GLU A 110 4.93 17.89 -9.72
CA GLU A 110 3.49 17.76 -9.92
C GLU A 110 3.13 16.29 -10.11
N GLU A 111 3.89 15.58 -10.95
CA GLU A 111 3.71 14.14 -11.14
C GLU A 111 3.95 13.36 -9.84
N ALA A 112 4.99 13.72 -9.09
CA ALA A 112 5.24 13.15 -7.78
C ALA A 112 4.09 13.38 -6.80
N PHE A 113 3.49 14.58 -6.83
CA PHE A 113 2.35 14.92 -6.00
C PHE A 113 1.12 14.06 -6.34
N GLU A 114 0.86 13.85 -7.64
CA GLU A 114 -0.24 12.98 -8.07
C GLU A 114 -0.03 11.51 -7.66
N ILE A 115 1.20 10.98 -7.73
CA ILE A 115 1.52 9.64 -7.21
C ILE A 115 1.22 9.55 -5.70
N VAL A 116 1.67 10.53 -4.91
CA VAL A 116 1.42 10.58 -3.46
C VAL A 116 -0.08 10.61 -3.17
N ARG A 117 -0.82 11.45 -3.89
CA ARG A 117 -2.26 11.63 -3.72
C ARG A 117 -3.05 10.38 -4.14
N ALA A 118 -2.64 9.72 -5.21
CA ALA A 118 -3.30 8.51 -5.70
C ALA A 118 -3.06 7.33 -4.74
N TYR A 119 -1.81 7.10 -4.32
CA TYR A 119 -1.41 5.81 -3.73
C TYR A 119 -0.95 5.85 -2.27
N LEU A 120 -0.64 7.02 -1.71
CA LEU A 120 -0.08 7.11 -0.35
C LEU A 120 -1.02 7.80 0.64
N LEU A 121 -1.78 8.81 0.19
CA LEU A 121 -2.64 9.62 1.03
C LEU A 121 -4.12 9.47 0.68
N LEU A 122 -4.95 9.76 1.67
CA LEU A 122 -6.39 9.92 1.55
C LEU A 122 -6.76 11.40 1.68
N ALA A 123 -7.88 11.75 1.05
CA ALA A 123 -8.52 13.02 1.30
C ALA A 123 -8.81 13.17 2.81
N PRO A 124 -8.40 14.28 3.47
CA PRO A 124 -8.66 14.50 4.88
C PRO A 124 -10.15 14.38 5.22
N ARG A 125 -10.48 13.64 6.28
CA ARG A 125 -11.86 13.48 6.77
C ARG A 125 -11.94 13.90 8.24
N LYS A 126 -13.05 14.54 8.64
CA LYS A 126 -13.27 14.92 10.04
C LYS A 126 -13.24 13.68 10.94
N GLY A 127 -12.45 13.73 12.01
CA GLY A 127 -12.28 12.63 12.96
C GLY A 127 -11.18 11.63 12.61
N MET A 128 -10.43 11.87 11.52
CA MET A 128 -9.27 11.07 11.12
C MET A 128 -7.98 11.70 11.65
N GLU A 129 -7.22 10.97 12.46
CA GLU A 129 -5.93 11.43 12.98
C GLU A 129 -4.80 11.32 11.96
N VAL A 130 -4.83 10.27 11.13
CA VAL A 130 -3.84 10.00 10.07
C VAL A 130 -4.56 9.67 8.77
N ASN A 131 -4.15 10.34 7.69
CA ASN A 131 -4.73 10.15 6.36
C ASN A 131 -3.83 9.31 5.43
N THR A 132 -2.89 8.55 5.97
CA THR A 132 -2.11 7.60 5.16
C THR A 132 -2.98 6.42 4.76
N ARG A 133 -2.79 5.90 3.54
CA ARG A 133 -3.48 4.68 3.06
C ARG A 133 -3.02 3.45 3.82
N VAL A 134 -1.72 3.33 4.08
CA VAL A 134 -1.17 2.26 4.91
C VAL A 134 -0.92 2.81 6.32
N VAL A 135 -1.50 2.16 7.31
CA VAL A 135 -1.33 2.50 8.73
C VAL A 135 -0.55 1.37 9.39
N PRO A 136 0.72 1.60 9.74
CA PRO A 136 1.56 0.57 10.34
C PRO A 136 1.14 0.25 11.78
N ALA A 137 1.72 -0.83 12.31
CA ALA A 137 1.58 -1.25 13.69
C ALA A 137 1.95 -0.10 14.65
N PHE A 138 1.27 -0.03 15.81
CA PHE A 138 1.44 1.08 16.76
C PHE A 138 2.89 1.35 17.15
N VAL A 139 3.71 0.29 17.26
CA VAL A 139 5.14 0.36 17.60
C VAL A 139 5.99 1.04 16.53
N ASP A 140 5.56 1.00 15.27
CA ASP A 140 6.30 1.57 14.13
C ASP A 140 5.78 2.96 13.74
N ARG A 141 4.66 3.41 14.33
CA ARG A 141 4.03 4.69 13.97
C ARG A 141 4.92 5.91 14.21
N SER A 142 5.82 5.88 15.19
CA SER A 142 6.72 7.01 15.45
C SER A 142 7.63 7.32 14.25
N GLN A 143 7.96 6.32 13.43
CA GLN A 143 8.77 6.49 12.22
C GLN A 143 7.97 7.15 11.07
N PHE A 144 6.64 7.02 11.08
CA PHE A 144 5.75 7.56 10.04
C PHE A 144 5.18 8.94 10.37
N HIS A 145 5.12 9.33 11.65
CA HIS A 145 4.70 10.70 12.04
C HIS A 145 5.76 11.78 11.71
N ALA A 146 7.00 11.37 11.45
CA ALA A 146 8.09 12.30 11.14
C ALA A 146 8.01 12.94 9.74
N GLY A 147 7.11 12.47 8.87
CA GLY A 147 7.04 12.89 7.46
C GLY A 147 5.81 13.69 7.04
N THR A 148 4.82 13.88 7.90
CA THR A 148 3.62 14.69 7.58
C THR A 148 3.91 16.17 7.80
N PRO A 149 3.88 17.04 6.76
CA PRO A 149 3.94 18.47 6.96
C PRO A 149 2.72 18.87 7.77
N THR A 150 2.95 19.49 8.93
CA THR A 150 1.89 20.19 9.66
C THR A 150 1.50 21.38 8.80
N VAL A 151 0.31 21.35 8.21
CA VAL A 151 -0.32 22.52 7.60
C VAL A 151 -0.99 23.33 8.69
#